data_AF-A0A358XV24-F1
#
_entry.id   AF-A0A358XV24-F1
#
_cell.length_a   1.000
_cell.length_b   1.000
_cell.length_c   1.000
_cell.angle_alpha   90.00
_cell.angle_beta   90.00
_cell.angle_gamma   90.00
#
_symmetry.space_group_name_H-M   'P 1'
#
loop_
_entity.id
_entity.type
_entity.pdbx_description
1 polymer ?
#
loop_
_entity_poly.entity_id
_entity_poly.type
_entity_poly.pdbx_seq_one_letter_code
_entity_poly.pdbx_strand_id
1 'polypeptide(L)' 'MKKLTSAPVNQRSTQDHATAIYRQDNLWYYQTEKGQEIGPFRYRSEAQSNLDKFLSELKQRLDNESK' A
#
# COMPACT_ATOMS: atom_id res chain seq x y z
N MET A 1 25.73 -17.03 5.56
CA MET A 1 24.94 -17.44 4.38
C MET A 1 24.49 -16.16 3.69
N LYS A 2 24.83 -16.00 2.41
CA LYS A 2 24.72 -14.74 1.68
C LYS A 2 23.28 -14.54 1.19
N LYS A 3 22.79 -13.32 1.43
CA LYS A 3 21.65 -12.57 0.87
C LYS A 3 21.17 -13.07 -0.50
N LEU A 4 19.84 -13.08 -0.71
CA LEU A 4 19.08 -12.84 -1.96
C LEU A 4 17.82 -13.72 -2.02
N THR A 5 16.64 -13.13 -1.86
CA THR A 5 15.50 -13.39 -2.77
C THR A 5 14.44 -12.33 -2.59
N SER A 6 14.42 -11.39 -3.52
CA SER A 6 13.23 -10.61 -3.88
C SER A 6 12.05 -11.58 -4.03
N ALA A 7 10.99 -11.37 -3.27
CA ALA A 7 9.76 -12.09 -3.47
C ALA A 7 9.27 -11.84 -4.91
N PRO A 8 8.86 -12.89 -5.65
CA PRO A 8 8.41 -12.74 -7.02
C PRO A 8 7.16 -11.87 -7.04
N VAL A 9 7.27 -10.73 -7.72
CA VAL A 9 6.14 -10.03 -8.31
C VAL A 9 5.31 -11.04 -9.11
N ASN A 10 3.99 -10.92 -9.00
CA ASN A 10 2.96 -11.34 -9.97
C ASN A 10 1.89 -12.29 -9.39
N GLN A 11 0.83 -11.70 -8.83
CA GLN A 11 -0.50 -12.12 -9.22
C GLN A 11 -1.36 -10.90 -9.56
N ARG A 12 -1.62 -10.81 -10.87
CA ARG A 12 -2.57 -9.91 -11.53
C ARG A 12 -3.98 -10.26 -11.04
N SER A 13 -4.58 -9.39 -10.24
CA SER A 13 -6.03 -9.31 -10.12
C SER A 13 -6.45 -8.04 -10.85
N THR A 14 -7.01 -8.25 -12.04
CA THR A 14 -7.77 -7.26 -12.79
C THR A 14 -8.82 -6.60 -11.89
N GLN A 15 -8.80 -5.26 -11.87
CA GLN A 15 -9.92 -4.38 -11.52
C GLN A 15 -10.72 -4.75 -10.27
N ASP A 16 -10.28 -4.23 -9.13
CA ASP A 16 -11.19 -3.61 -8.19
C ASP A 16 -10.47 -2.39 -7.61
N HIS A 17 -11.09 -1.21 -7.69
CA HIS A 17 -10.54 0.08 -7.26
C HIS A 17 -10.48 0.20 -5.72
N ALA A 18 -10.17 -0.91 -5.04
CA ALA A 18 -10.04 -0.99 -3.61
C ALA A 18 -8.57 -1.23 -3.28
N THR A 19 -7.98 -0.29 -2.56
CA THR A 19 -6.67 -0.39 -1.91
C THR A 19 -6.57 -1.70 -1.12
N ALA A 20 -5.95 -2.71 -1.75
CA ALA A 20 -5.89 -4.05 -1.19
C ALA A 20 -4.81 -4.09 -0.10
N ILE A 21 -5.23 -4.07 1.16
CA ILE A 21 -4.36 -4.41 2.29
C ILE A 21 -4.18 -5.94 2.30
N TYR A 22 -2.95 -6.43 2.25
CA TYR A 22 -2.62 -7.86 2.29
C TYR A 22 -1.55 -8.16 3.34
N ARG A 23 -1.41 -9.44 3.67
CA ARG A 23 -0.42 -9.95 4.62
C ARG A 23 0.54 -10.89 3.90
N GLN A 24 1.84 -10.64 4.02
CA GLN A 24 2.92 -11.45 3.48
C GLN A 24 3.97 -11.66 4.57
N ASP A 25 4.46 -12.89 4.75
CA ASP A 25 5.51 -13.21 5.75
C ASP A 25 5.25 -12.66 7.17
N ASN A 26 3.99 -12.77 7.63
CA ASN A 26 3.56 -12.26 8.94
C ASN A 26 3.60 -10.73 9.08
N LEU A 27 3.83 -10.01 7.99
CA LEU A 27 3.85 -8.55 7.90
C LEU A 27 2.69 -8.07 7.02
N TRP A 28 2.20 -6.87 7.32
CA TRP A 28 1.10 -6.23 6.62
C TRP A 28 1.63 -5.23 5.60
N TYR A 29 0.98 -5.21 4.44
CA TYR A 29 1.31 -4.34 3.32
C TYR A 29 0.02 -3.78 2.73
N TYR A 30 0.10 -2.64 2.07
CA TYR A 30 -1.00 -2.13 1.26
C TYR A 30 -0.48 -1.61 -0.07
N GLN A 31 -1.27 -1.82 -1.11
CA GLN A 31 -0.98 -1.27 -2.44
C GLN A 31 -1.84 -0.04 -2.68
N THR A 32 -1.20 1.05 -3.09
CA THR A 32 -1.89 2.27 -3.55
C THR A 32 -2.42 2.07 -4.97
N GLU A 33 -3.38 2.89 -5.39
CA GLU A 33 -3.91 2.88 -6.76
C GLU A 33 -2.83 3.12 -7.84
N LYS A 34 -1.68 3.69 -7.45
CA LYS A 34 -0.51 3.87 -8.33
C LYS A 34 0.34 2.61 -8.47
N GLY A 35 -0.05 1.49 -7.86
CA GLY A 35 0.73 0.26 -7.82
C GLY A 35 1.91 0.31 -6.85
N GLN A 36 2.04 1.36 -6.04
CA GLN A 36 3.09 1.45 -5.04
C GLN A 36 2.71 0.63 -3.80
N GLU A 37 3.53 -0.35 -3.47
CA GLU A 37 3.46 -1.13 -2.23
C GLU A 37 4.04 -0.32 -1.07
N ILE A 38 3.30 -0.25 0.04
CA ILE A 38 3.74 0.37 1.28
C ILE A 38 3.72 -0.67 2.40
N GLY A 39 4.83 -0.76 3.13
CA GLY A 39 5.05 -1.65 4.25
C GLY A 39 6.55 -1.77 4.55
N PRO A 40 6.96 -2.70 5.43
CA PRO A 40 6.13 -3.63 6.19
C PRO A 40 5.52 -3.01 7.46
N PHE A 41 4.28 -3.37 7.77
CA PHE A 41 3.59 -3.04 9.01
C PHE A 41 3.46 -4.28 9.90
N ARG A 42 3.48 -4.10 11.23
CA ARG A 42 3.28 -5.21 12.17
C ARG A 42 1.81 -5.54 12.35
N TYR A 43 0.93 -4.53 12.29
CA TYR A 43 -0.50 -4.70 12.46
C TYR A 43 -1.30 -4.19 11.26
N ARG A 44 -2.44 -4.83 10.98
CA ARG A 44 -3.40 -4.40 9.95
C ARG A 44 -3.88 -2.98 10.20
N SER A 45 -4.17 -2.65 11.46
CA SER A 45 -4.65 -1.32 11.84
C SER A 45 -3.62 -0.23 11.53
N GLU A 46 -2.32 -0.51 11.68
CA GLU A 46 -1.27 0.44 11.30
C GLU A 46 -1.28 0.70 9.80
N ALA A 47 -1.34 -0.36 8.98
CA ALA A 47 -1.43 -0.24 7.53
C ALA A 47 -2.69 0.56 7.11
N GLN A 48 -3.83 0.29 7.74
CA GLN A 48 -5.09 0.97 7.46
C GLN A 48 -5.07 2.46 7.87
N SER A 49 -4.57 2.78 9.06
CA SER A 49 -4.47 4.18 9.51
C SER A 49 -3.46 4.99 8.67
N ASN A 50 -2.38 4.36 8.21
CA ASN A 50 -1.42 5.02 7.30
C ASN A 50 -2.03 5.27 5.92
N LEU A 51 -2.77 4.28 5.39
CA LEU A 51 -3.49 4.43 4.14
C LEU A 51 -4.52 5.57 4.18
N ASP A 52 -5.34 5.63 5.24
CA ASP A 52 -6.35 6.69 5.41
C ASP A 52 -5.73 8.10 5.46
N LYS A 53 -4.62 8.24 6.20
CA LYS A 53 -3.82 9.47 6.22
C LYS A 53 -3.28 9.84 4.84
N PHE A 54 -2.73 8.86 4.13
CA PHE A 54 -2.17 9.07 2.79
C PHE A 54 -3.24 9.50 1.78
N LEU A 55 -4.42 8.88 1.79
CA LEU A 55 -5.55 9.28 0.94
C LEU A 55 -6.05 10.70 1.30
N SER A 56 -6.14 11.00 2.59
CA SER A 56 -6.51 12.33 3.07
C SER A 56 -5.51 13.41 2.61
N GLU A 57 -4.21 13.16 2.77
CA GLU A 57 -3.16 14.07 2.29
C GLU A 57 -3.20 14.25 0.77
N LEU A 58 -3.40 13.18 0.01
CA LEU A 58 -3.53 13.27 -1.45
C LEU A 58 -4.72 14.13 -1.85
N LYS A 59 -5.88 13.94 -1.20
CA LYS A 59 -7.07 14.75 -1.45
C LYS A 59 -6.82 16.22 -1.11
N GLN A 60 -6.17 16.51 0.01
CA GLN A 60 -5.84 17.87 0.41
C GLN A 60 -4.87 18.54 -0.57
N ARG A 61 -3.87 17.82 -1.09
CA ARG A 61 -2.93 18.36 -2.08
C ARG A 61 -3.61 18.63 -3.42
N LEU A 62 -4.50 17.74 -3.85
CA LEU A 62 -5.25 17.90 -5.10
C LEU A 62 -6.18 19.12 -5.05
N ASP A 63 -6.83 19.34 -3.90
CA ASP A 63 -7.71 20.50 -3.68
C ASP A 63 -6.91 21.82 -3.65
N ASN A 64 -5.70 21.80 -3.08
CA ASN A 64 -4.86 22.99 -2.93
C ASN A 64 -4.12 23.40 -4.22
N GLU A 65 -3.92 22.48 -5.18
CA GLU A 65 -3.28 22.82 -6.47
C GLU A 65 -4.25 23.43 -7.49
N SER A 66 -5.56 23.29 -7.29
CA SER A 66 -6.58 23.83 -8.20
C SER A 66 -7.00 25.28 -7.90
N LYS A 67 -6.23 26.03 -7.11
CA LYS A 67 -6.55 27.40 -6.67
C LYS A 67 -5.56 28.46 -7.14
#